data_AF-A0A1B7ZD25-F1
#
_entry.id   AF-A0A1B7ZD25-F1
#
_cell.length_a   1.000
_cell.length_b   1.000
_cell.length_c   1.000
_cell.angle_alpha   90.00
_cell.angle_beta   90.00
_cell.angle_gamma   90.00
#
_symmetry.space_group_name_H-M   'P 1'
#
loop_
_entity.id
_entity.type
_entity.pdbx_description
1 polymer ?
#
loop_
_entity_poly.entity_id
_entity_poly.type
_entity_poly.pdbx_seq_one_letter_code
_entity_poly.pdbx_strand_id
1 'polypeptide(L)'
;MKLSEIKKHLAKLDTIAFELPNGDLVPNHFHVTEIGKITKNFIDCGGTVRNEEVVSFQLWNANDYDHRLHPEKLINIIELSEKVLGIEDLEIEVEYQGQTIEKFGLDFDGTNFILASKQTDCLAKDNCGIPAEKPKLNLAEVNNEPCCAPDGNCC
;
A
#
# COMPACT_ATOMS: atom_id res chain seq x y z
N MET A 1 -6.11 2.53 2.71
CA MET A 1 -7.40 2.99 3.27
C MET A 1 -7.26 3.17 4.76
N LYS A 2 -8.12 4.01 5.34
CA LYS A 2 -8.09 4.39 6.76
C LYS A 2 -9.00 3.55 7.65
N LEU A 3 -8.83 3.67 8.97
CA LEU A 3 -9.68 3.02 9.98
C LEU A 3 -11.16 3.39 9.87
N SER A 4 -11.47 4.64 9.58
CA SER A 4 -12.86 5.07 9.41
C SER A 4 -13.51 4.46 8.17
N GLU A 5 -12.72 4.13 7.14
CA GLU A 5 -13.19 3.53 5.89
C GLU A 5 -13.43 2.04 6.06
N ILE A 6 -12.47 1.28 6.61
CA ILE A 6 -12.65 -0.15 6.82
C ILE A 6 -13.87 -0.44 7.70
N LYS A 7 -14.12 0.34 8.77
CA LYS A 7 -15.30 0.20 9.62
C LYS A 7 -16.61 0.39 8.85
N LYS A 8 -16.65 1.35 7.92
CA LYS A 8 -17.83 1.59 7.05
C LYS A 8 -18.07 0.42 6.09
N HIS A 9 -17.01 -0.19 5.57
CA HIS A 9 -17.12 -1.36 4.71
C HIS A 9 -17.59 -2.58 5.51
N LEU A 10 -16.93 -2.88 6.63
CA LEU A 10 -17.28 -3.99 7.53
C LEU A 10 -18.74 -3.94 8.00
N ALA A 11 -19.29 -2.76 8.27
CA ALA A 11 -20.68 -2.61 8.70
C ALA A 11 -21.73 -3.02 7.65
N LYS A 12 -21.32 -3.19 6.38
CA LYS A 12 -22.19 -3.57 5.26
C LYS A 12 -21.94 -4.98 4.74
N LEU A 13 -20.91 -5.65 5.25
CA LEU A 13 -20.52 -6.97 4.83
C LEU A 13 -21.13 -8.01 5.76
N ASP A 14 -21.58 -9.12 5.19
CA ASP A 14 -21.93 -10.32 5.97
C ASP A 14 -20.69 -11.14 6.33
N THR A 15 -19.65 -11.03 5.51
CA THR A 15 -18.45 -11.87 5.57
C THR A 15 -17.20 -11.09 5.21
N ILE A 16 -16.07 -11.43 5.84
CA ILE A 16 -14.76 -10.83 5.53
C ILE A 16 -13.97 -11.79 4.64
N ALA A 17 -13.36 -11.25 3.58
CA ALA A 17 -12.36 -11.93 2.78
C ALA A 17 -11.24 -10.95 2.43
N PHE A 18 -10.01 -11.45 2.41
CA PHE A 18 -8.83 -10.71 1.98
C PHE A 18 -8.22 -11.38 0.75
N GLU A 19 -7.84 -10.59 -0.25
CA GLU A 19 -7.23 -11.04 -1.48
C GLU A 19 -5.78 -10.56 -1.57
N LEU A 20 -4.87 -11.48 -1.89
CA LEU A 20 -3.44 -11.23 -2.08
C LEU A 20 -3.19 -10.60 -3.47
N PRO A 21 -2.05 -9.92 -3.68
CA PRO A 21 -1.72 -9.31 -4.97
C PRO A 21 -1.70 -10.27 -6.17
N ASN A 22 -1.52 -11.57 -5.92
CA ASN A 22 -1.53 -12.60 -6.95
C ASN A 22 -2.94 -13.11 -7.31
N GLY A 23 -3.98 -12.59 -6.65
CA GLY A 23 -5.39 -12.99 -6.82
C GLY A 23 -5.84 -14.14 -5.92
N ASP A 24 -4.94 -14.72 -5.12
CA ASP A 24 -5.32 -15.76 -4.17
C ASP A 24 -6.03 -15.15 -2.95
N LEU A 25 -7.01 -15.86 -2.40
CA LEU A 25 -7.67 -15.46 -1.15
C LEU A 25 -6.88 -15.94 0.07
N VAL A 26 -6.75 -15.06 1.06
CA VAL A 26 -6.35 -15.46 2.42
C VAL A 26 -7.38 -16.47 2.94
N PRO A 27 -6.96 -17.59 3.55
CA PRO A 27 -7.89 -18.60 4.04
C PRO A 27 -8.94 -18.01 4.99
N ASN A 28 -10.19 -18.45 4.87
CA ASN A 28 -11.33 -17.90 5.63
C ASN A 28 -11.22 -18.04 7.16
N HIS A 29 -10.31 -18.90 7.63
CA HIS A 29 -10.01 -19.14 9.04
C HIS A 29 -8.81 -18.33 9.55
N PHE A 30 -8.59 -17.15 8.96
CA PHE A 30 -7.59 -16.22 9.46
C PHE A 30 -7.99 -15.64 10.81
N HIS A 31 -6.99 -15.25 11.57
CA HIS A 31 -7.11 -14.54 12.83
C HIS A 31 -6.47 -13.16 12.70
N VAL A 32 -7.11 -12.15 13.29
CA VAL A 32 -6.44 -10.89 13.61
C VAL A 32 -5.84 -11.06 15.00
N THR A 33 -4.51 -11.16 15.07
CA THR A 33 -3.81 -11.39 16.34
C THR A 33 -3.39 -10.09 17.01
N GLU A 34 -3.21 -9.02 16.22
CA GLU A 34 -2.80 -7.71 16.70
C GLU A 34 -3.43 -6.61 15.85
N ILE A 35 -3.84 -5.53 16.52
CA ILE A 35 -4.06 -4.22 15.91
C ILE A 35 -3.27 -3.20 16.72
N GLY A 36 -2.24 -2.60 16.12
CA GLY A 36 -1.28 -1.72 16.80
C GLY A 36 -1.00 -0.43 16.03
N LYS A 37 -0.50 0.59 16.74
CA LYS A 37 0.02 1.82 16.14
C LYS A 37 1.52 1.68 15.90
N ILE A 38 1.97 1.87 14.67
CA ILE A 38 3.39 1.94 14.33
C ILE A 38 3.75 3.39 14.07
N THR A 39 4.70 3.90 14.85
CA THR A 39 5.33 5.21 14.61
C THR A 39 6.78 4.99 14.22
N LYS A 40 7.16 5.48 13.04
CA LYS A 40 8.50 5.36 12.50
C LYS A 40 9.11 6.74 12.35
N ASN A 41 10.18 6.98 13.09
CA ASN A 41 11.02 8.17 12.95
C ASN A 41 12.31 7.76 12.26
N PHE A 42 12.58 8.31 11.08
CA PHE A 42 13.69 7.89 10.23
C PHE A 42 14.29 9.06 9.47
N ILE A 43 15.48 8.85 8.91
CA ILE A 43 16.18 9.83 8.07
C ILE A 43 16.29 9.28 6.66
N ASP A 44 16.03 10.11 5.65
CA ASP A 44 16.28 9.73 4.25
C ASP A 44 17.76 9.93 3.87
N CYS A 45 18.17 9.41 2.70
CA CYS A 45 19.56 9.56 2.23
C CYS A 45 19.97 11.01 1.97
N GLY A 46 19.01 11.94 1.88
CA GLY A 46 19.25 13.39 1.80
C GLY A 46 19.44 14.06 3.16
N GLY A 47 19.34 13.33 4.27
CA GLY A 47 19.47 13.86 5.62
C GLY A 47 18.20 14.46 6.21
N THR A 48 17.05 14.33 5.53
CA THR A 48 15.77 14.86 6.05
C THR A 48 15.18 13.87 7.05
N VAL A 49 14.90 14.35 8.26
CA VAL A 49 14.16 13.58 9.28
C VAL A 49 12.68 13.53 8.91
N ARG A 50 12.09 12.34 8.97
CA ARG A 50 10.71 12.05 8.61
C ARG A 50 10.03 11.26 9.70
N ASN A 51 8.72 11.45 9.81
CA ASN A 51 7.86 10.70 10.71
C ASN A 51 6.73 10.09 9.89
N GLU A 52 6.45 8.81 10.15
CA GLU A 52 5.35 8.05 9.55
C GLU A 52 4.57 7.37 10.68
N GLU A 53 3.24 7.47 10.61
CA GLU A 53 2.33 6.77 11.51
C GLU A 53 1.33 5.96 10.71
N VAL A 54 1.21 4.68 11.04
CA VAL A 54 0.26 3.74 10.42
C VAL A 54 -0.34 2.84 11.48
N VAL A 55 -1.47 2.21 11.16
CA VAL A 55 -2.07 1.19 12.00
C VAL A 55 -1.80 -0.16 11.36
N SER A 56 -1.13 -1.05 12.09
CA SER A 56 -0.80 -2.39 11.61
C SER A 56 -1.83 -3.40 12.09
N PHE A 57 -2.37 -4.19 11.15
CA PHE A 57 -3.20 -5.36 11.44
C PHE A 57 -2.39 -6.61 11.14
N GLN A 58 -2.15 -7.46 12.14
CA GLN A 58 -1.47 -8.72 11.92
C GLN A 58 -2.48 -9.84 11.66
N LEU A 59 -2.44 -10.40 10.46
CA LEU A 59 -3.22 -11.55 10.04
C LEU A 59 -2.39 -12.83 10.19
N TRP A 60 -2.96 -13.83 10.85
CA TRP A 60 -2.34 -15.14 11.03
C TRP A 60 -3.29 -16.26 10.62
N ASN A 61 -2.77 -17.26 9.90
CA ASN A 61 -3.56 -18.42 9.54
C ASN A 61 -3.36 -19.56 10.55
N ALA A 62 -4.41 -19.93 11.29
CA ALA A 62 -4.39 -21.07 12.21
C ALA A 62 -4.83 -22.36 11.50
N ASN A 63 -4.61 -23.52 12.11
CA ASN A 63 -5.21 -24.78 11.64
C ASN A 63 -6.61 -25.02 12.23
N ASP A 64 -7.35 -23.95 12.56
CA ASP A 64 -8.69 -24.01 13.15
C ASP A 64 -9.75 -23.64 12.09
N TYR A 65 -10.19 -24.64 11.33
CA TYR A 65 -11.06 -24.46 10.16
C TYR A 65 -12.49 -24.03 10.50
N ASP A 66 -12.90 -24.10 11.77
CA ASP A 66 -14.23 -23.67 12.23
C ASP A 66 -14.25 -22.21 12.71
N HIS A 67 -13.08 -21.56 12.83
CA HIS A 67 -13.01 -20.16 13.21
C HIS A 67 -13.33 -19.25 12.03
N ARG A 68 -14.37 -18.42 12.15
CA ARG A 68 -14.63 -17.34 11.20
C ARG A 68 -14.74 -16.01 11.94
N LEU A 69 -13.91 -15.06 11.55
CA LEU A 69 -14.00 -13.71 12.08
C LEU A 69 -15.20 -12.97 11.46
N HIS A 70 -16.19 -12.65 12.28
CA HIS A 70 -17.33 -11.86 11.84
C HIS A 70 -16.99 -10.35 11.75
N PRO A 71 -17.55 -9.61 10.78
CA PRO A 71 -17.32 -8.17 10.62
C PRO A 71 -17.55 -7.35 11.90
N GLU A 72 -18.64 -7.60 12.62
CA GLU A 72 -18.95 -6.93 13.89
C GLU A 72 -17.86 -7.13 14.94
N LYS A 73 -17.30 -8.34 15.03
CA LYS A 73 -16.21 -8.64 15.96
C LYS A 73 -14.95 -7.87 15.59
N LEU A 74 -14.62 -7.76 14.31
CA LEU A 74 -13.47 -6.96 13.86
C LEU A 74 -13.66 -5.46 14.15
N ILE A 75 -14.86 -4.92 13.91
CA ILE A 75 -15.19 -3.52 14.27
C ILE A 75 -14.94 -3.29 15.76
N ASN A 76 -15.45 -4.17 16.63
CA ASN A 76 -15.25 -4.05 18.07
C ASN A 76 -13.77 -4.10 18.49
N ILE A 77 -12.96 -4.94 17.85
CA ILE A 77 -11.52 -5.01 18.12
C ILE A 77 -10.83 -3.71 17.68
N ILE A 78 -11.19 -3.16 16.51
CA ILE A 78 -10.67 -1.88 16.02
C ILE A 78 -11.01 -0.74 17.01
N GLU A 79 -12.28 -0.63 17.41
CA GLU A 79 -12.72 0.42 18.34
C GLU A 79 -12.06 0.31 19.72
N LEU A 80 -11.85 -0.93 20.20
CA LEU A 80 -11.10 -1.17 21.43
C LEU A 80 -9.65 -0.70 21.30
N SER A 81 -8.97 -1.07 20.21
CA SER A 81 -7.60 -0.63 19.93
C SER A 81 -7.50 0.89 19.80
N GLU A 82 -8.43 1.54 19.10
CA GLU A 82 -8.50 3.00 18.99
C GLU A 82 -8.57 3.66 20.36
N LYS A 83 -9.49 3.19 21.22
CA LYS A 83 -9.70 3.75 22.55
C LYS A 83 -8.50 3.53 23.48
N VAL A 84 -7.93 2.32 23.48
CA VAL A 84 -6.87 1.94 24.43
C VAL A 84 -5.52 2.51 24.03
N LEU A 85 -5.22 2.55 22.74
CA LEU A 85 -3.92 2.99 22.22
C LEU A 85 -3.93 4.46 21.75
N GLY A 86 -5.09 5.13 21.78
CA GLY A 86 -5.21 6.52 21.32
C GLY A 86 -4.92 6.66 19.82
N ILE A 87 -5.42 5.71 19.02
CA ILE A 87 -5.19 5.70 17.58
C ILE A 87 -6.18 6.64 16.89
N GLU A 88 -5.66 7.51 16.04
CA GLU A 88 -6.43 8.42 15.19
C GLU A 88 -6.82 7.74 13.87
N ASP A 89 -7.51 8.46 12.98
CA ASP A 89 -7.89 7.96 11.66
C ASP A 89 -6.70 7.91 10.67
N LEU A 90 -5.84 6.91 10.88
CA LEU A 90 -4.60 6.66 10.15
C LEU A 90 -4.78 5.60 9.04
N GLU A 91 -3.82 5.56 8.11
CA GLU A 91 -3.74 4.51 7.08
C GLU A 91 -3.45 3.14 7.70
N ILE A 92 -4.06 2.11 7.11
CA ILE A 92 -3.89 0.73 7.53
C ILE A 92 -2.77 0.06 6.71
N GLU A 93 -1.88 -0.61 7.44
CA GLU A 93 -0.95 -1.61 6.92
C GLU A 93 -1.39 -2.99 7.43
N VAL A 94 -1.29 -4.01 6.59
CA VAL A 94 -1.59 -5.39 6.96
C VAL A 94 -0.32 -6.21 6.91
N GLU A 95 -0.01 -6.89 8.01
CA GLU A 95 1.04 -7.89 8.07
C GLU A 95 0.45 -9.29 7.84
N TYR A 96 1.02 -10.03 6.90
CA TYR A 96 0.60 -11.38 6.59
C TYR A 96 1.80 -12.30 6.34
N GLN A 97 1.67 -13.56 6.72
CA GLN A 97 2.73 -14.56 6.58
C GLN A 97 2.77 -15.14 5.16
N GLY A 98 3.79 -14.75 4.39
CA GLY A 98 4.19 -15.39 3.13
C GLY A 98 5.44 -16.25 3.33
N GLN A 99 6.46 -16.06 2.48
CA GLN A 99 7.79 -16.63 2.74
C GLN A 99 8.45 -16.01 3.98
N THR A 100 8.20 -14.72 4.19
CA THR A 100 8.52 -13.95 5.40
C THR A 100 7.27 -13.18 5.84
N ILE A 101 7.38 -12.35 6.87
CA ILE A 101 6.31 -11.39 7.20
C ILE A 101 6.31 -10.32 6.12
N GLU A 102 5.21 -10.23 5.38
CA GLU A 102 5.00 -9.28 4.29
C GLU A 102 4.05 -8.17 4.76
N LYS A 103 4.29 -6.95 4.30
CA LYS A 103 3.52 -5.75 4.66
C LYS A 103 2.77 -5.23 3.43
N PHE A 104 1.46 -5.09 3.56
CA PHE A 104 0.56 -4.67 2.49
C PHE A 104 -0.17 -3.39 2.87
N GLY A 105 -0.52 -2.59 1.88
CA GLY A 105 -1.60 -1.61 2.03
C GLY A 105 -2.94 -2.32 2.04
N LEU A 106 -3.98 -1.61 2.47
CA LEU A 106 -5.34 -2.12 2.43
C LEU A 106 -6.22 -1.29 1.50
N ASP A 107 -6.93 -1.96 0.62
CA ASP A 107 -7.95 -1.39 -0.26
C ASP A 107 -9.24 -2.23 -0.25
N PHE A 108 -10.28 -1.80 -0.95
CA PHE A 108 -11.56 -2.51 -1.04
C PHE A 108 -12.14 -2.41 -2.45
N ASP A 109 -12.42 -3.55 -3.08
CA ASP A 109 -12.91 -3.62 -4.46
C ASP A 109 -14.44 -3.56 -4.59
N GLY A 110 -15.16 -3.50 -3.46
CA GLY A 110 -16.61 -3.58 -3.37
C GLY A 110 -17.13 -4.88 -2.74
N THR A 111 -16.31 -5.93 -2.72
CA THR A 111 -16.62 -7.27 -2.21
C THR A 111 -15.58 -7.77 -1.21
N ASN A 112 -14.30 -7.73 -1.58
CA ASN A 112 -13.15 -8.20 -0.82
C ASN A 112 -12.24 -7.04 -0.41
N PHE A 113 -11.51 -7.24 0.69
CA PHE A 113 -10.39 -6.37 1.03
C PHE A 113 -9.14 -6.80 0.25
N ILE A 114 -8.51 -5.86 -0.43
CA ILE A 114 -7.35 -6.14 -1.29
C ILE A 114 -6.08 -5.78 -0.54
N LEU A 115 -5.17 -6.76 -0.38
CA LEU A 115 -3.84 -6.57 0.17
C LEU A 115 -2.95 -5.97 -0.92
N ALA A 116 -2.91 -4.64 -0.99
CA ALA A 116 -2.19 -3.91 -2.02
C ALA A 116 -0.67 -3.99 -1.80
N SER A 117 0.10 -4.35 -2.83
CA SER A 117 1.56 -4.39 -2.75
C SER A 117 2.15 -3.02 -2.38
N LYS A 118 3.04 -3.00 -1.38
CA LYS A 118 3.86 -1.82 -1.07
C LYS A 118 5.22 -1.96 -1.75
N GLN A 119 5.71 -0.86 -2.30
CA GLN A 119 7.05 -0.76 -2.87
C GLN A 119 7.87 0.24 -2.07
N THR A 120 9.17 0.01 -1.97
CA THR A 120 10.08 0.99 -1.38
C THR A 120 10.25 2.16 -2.34
N ASP A 121 10.36 3.37 -1.80
CA ASP A 121 10.65 4.57 -2.59
C ASP A 121 11.89 5.28 -2.06
N CYS A 122 12.70 5.81 -2.97
CA CYS A 122 13.80 6.70 -2.61
C CYS A 122 13.23 8.11 -2.44
N LEU A 123 13.11 8.58 -1.21
CA LEU A 123 12.48 9.87 -0.90
C LEU A 123 13.35 11.10 -1.22
N ALA A 124 14.63 10.91 -1.49
CA ALA A 124 15.57 11.99 -1.84
C ALA A 124 16.20 11.73 -3.22
N LYS A 125 15.35 11.62 -4.25
CA LYS A 125 15.74 11.26 -5.63
C LYS A 125 16.86 12.16 -6.17
N ASP A 126 16.76 13.46 -5.92
CA ASP A 126 17.72 14.47 -6.38
C ASP A 126 19.10 14.34 -5.73
N ASN A 127 19.16 13.81 -4.50
CA ASN A 127 20.42 13.61 -3.75
C ASN A 127 21.04 12.22 -3.99
N CYS A 128 20.29 11.29 -4.59
CA CYS A 128 20.67 9.90 -4.72
C CYS A 128 21.42 9.58 -6.03
N GLY A 129 21.61 10.57 -6.91
CA GLY A 129 22.33 10.40 -8.18
C GLY A 129 21.66 9.43 -9.15
N ILE A 130 20.36 9.15 -8.94
CA ILE A 130 19.58 8.28 -9.82
C ILE A 130 19.42 9.01 -11.16
N PRO A 131 19.78 8.37 -12.30
CA PRO A 131 19.61 9.00 -13.60
C PRO A 131 18.14 9.39 -13.79
N ALA A 132 17.88 10.68 -14.00
CA ALA A 132 16.53 11.14 -14.34
C ALA A 132 16.04 10.37 -15.57
N GLU A 133 14.80 9.88 -15.53
CA GLU A 133 14.20 9.24 -16.70
C GLU A 133 14.30 10.20 -17.87
N LYS A 134 15.04 9.81 -18.91
CA LYS A 134 15.16 10.62 -20.11
C LYS A 134 13.75 10.78 -20.70
N PRO A 135 13.31 12.01 -21.02
CA PRO A 135 12.03 12.20 -21.67
C PRO A 135 11.97 11.31 -22.90
N LYS A 136 10.88 10.54 -23.03
CA LYS A 136 10.61 9.73 -24.22
C LYS A 136 10.37 10.68 -25.40
N LEU A 137 11.44 11.08 -26.07
CA LEU A 137 11.36 11.83 -27.31
C LEU A 137 10.79 10.89 -28.38
N ASN A 138 9.64 11.23 -28.94
CA ASN A 138 9.14 10.59 -30.16
C ASN A 138 10.08 11.01 -31.30
N LEU A 139 10.94 10.10 -31.76
CA LEU A 139 11.84 10.32 -32.90
C LEU A 139 11.11 10.74 -34.19
N ALA A 140 9.79 10.57 -34.27
CA ALA A 140 8.98 10.99 -35.40
C ALA A 140 8.91 12.52 -35.60
N GLU A 141 9.18 13.33 -34.57
CA GLU A 141 9.10 14.80 -34.65
C GLU A 141 10.45 15.46 -34.99
N VAL A 142 11.56 14.71 -34.98
CA VAL A 142 12.92 15.23 -35.20
C VAL A 142 13.27 15.37 -36.69
N ASN A 143 12.43 14.89 -37.61
CA ASN A 143 12.68 14.93 -39.07
C ASN A 143 12.16 16.20 -39.79
N ASN A 144 11.80 17.26 -39.07
CA ASN A 144 11.42 18.55 -39.69
C ASN A 144 12.59 19.56 -39.69
N GLU A 145 13.80 19.12 -40.03
CA GLU A 145 14.80 20.05 -40.55
C GLU A 145 14.46 20.36 -42.02
N PRO A 146 14.40 21.64 -42.43
CA PRO A 146 14.23 22.00 -43.83
C PRO A 146 15.49 21.55 -44.58
N CYS A 147 15.40 20.40 -45.24
CA CYS A 147 16.43 19.87 -46.10
C CYS A 147 16.80 20.94 -47.14
N CYS A 148 18.07 21.34 -47.15
CA CYS A 148 18.60 22.37 -48.04
C CYS A 148 18.20 22.09 -49.49
N ALA A 149 17.62 23.11 -50.15
CA ALA A 149 17.37 23.03 -51.58
C ALA A 149 18.71 22.88 -52.33
N PRO A 150 18.75 22.14 -53.47
CA PRO A 150 19.99 21.86 -54.20
C PRO A 150 20.74 23.10 -54.71
N ASP A 151 20.09 24.27 -54.73
CA ASP A 151 20.65 25.54 -55.20
C ASP A 151 20.97 26.54 -54.06
N GLY A 152 20.97 26.10 -52.80
CA GLY A 152 21.25 26.95 -51.64
C GLY A 152 22.73 26.99 -51.26
N ASN A 153 23.41 28.08 -51.59
CA ASN A 153 24.79 28.37 -51.17
C ASN A 153 24.87 28.64 -49.65
N CYS A 154 25.20 27.63 -48.85
CA CYS A 154 25.55 27.79 -47.43
C CYS A 154 27.01 27.36 -47.20
N CYS A 155 27.81 28.32 -46.72
CA CYS A 155 29.16 28.15 -46.19
C CYS A 155 29.19 27.24 -44.95
#